data_AF-D3YWV9-F1
#
_entry.id   AF-D3YWV9-F1
#
_cell.length_a   1.000
_cell.length_b   1.000
_cell.length_c   1.000
_cell.angle_alpha   90.00
_cell.angle_beta   90.00
_cell.angle_gamma   90.00
#
_symmetry.space_group_name_H-M   'P 1'
#
loop_
_entity.id
_entity.type
_entity.pdbx_description
1 polymer ?
#
loop_
_entity_poly.entity_id
_entity_poly.type
_entity_poly.pdbx_seq_one_letter_code
_entity_poly.pdbx_strand_id
1 'polypeptide(L)'
;MEDTYIDSLDPEKLLQCPYDKNHQIRACRFPYHLIKCRKNHPDVANKLATCPFNARHQVPRAEISHHISSCDDKSCIEQDVVNQTRNLGQETLAESTWQCPPCDEDWDKDLWEQTSTPFVWGTASFC
;
A
#
# COMPACT_ATOMS: atom_id res chain seq x y z
N MET A 1 20.10 -23.08 -26.26
CA MET A 1 19.17 -21.95 -26.43
C MET A 1 18.53 -21.79 -25.08
N GLU A 2 19.11 -20.92 -24.27
CA GLU A 2 18.62 -20.61 -22.94
C GLU A 2 17.47 -19.62 -23.14
N ASP A 3 16.24 -20.10 -23.19
CA ASP A 3 15.09 -19.22 -23.15
C ASP A 3 15.13 -18.54 -21.78
N THR A 4 15.63 -17.30 -21.75
CA THR A 4 15.62 -16.44 -20.59
C THR A 4 14.16 -16.25 -20.20
N TYR A 5 13.68 -17.11 -19.30
CA TYR A 5 12.40 -16.98 -18.63
C TYR A 5 12.44 -15.65 -17.89
N ILE A 6 11.95 -14.59 -18.55
CA ILE A 6 11.74 -13.29 -17.92
C ILE A 6 10.65 -13.54 -16.88
N ASP A 7 11.07 -13.87 -15.66
CA ASP A 7 10.16 -14.00 -14.54
C ASP A 7 9.53 -12.62 -14.31
N SER A 8 8.32 -12.47 -14.81
CA SER A 8 7.59 -11.20 -14.76
C SER A 8 7.20 -10.81 -13.33
N LEU A 9 7.45 -11.72 -12.38
CA LEU A 9 7.15 -11.61 -10.96
C LEU A 9 8.41 -11.43 -10.09
N ASP A 10 9.60 -11.26 -10.68
CA ASP A 10 10.82 -11.07 -9.91
C ASP A 10 10.72 -9.81 -9.01
N PRO A 11 10.76 -9.96 -7.67
CA PRO A 11 10.66 -8.83 -6.75
C PRO A 11 11.88 -7.89 -6.82
N GLU A 12 13.03 -8.36 -7.30
CA GLU A 12 14.26 -7.56 -7.42
C GLU A 12 14.34 -6.78 -8.74
N LYS A 13 13.50 -7.14 -9.73
CA LYS A 13 13.41 -6.45 -11.01
C LYS A 13 13.25 -4.94 -10.82
N LEU A 14 14.13 -4.18 -11.47
CA LEU A 14 14.09 -2.73 -11.46
C LEU A 14 13.02 -2.21 -12.44
N LEU A 15 12.14 -1.36 -11.93
CA LEU A 15 11.09 -0.68 -12.68
C LEU A 15 11.39 0.81 -12.72
N GLN A 16 11.21 1.42 -13.88
CA GLN A 16 11.36 2.86 -14.04
C GLN A 16 10.15 3.60 -13.46
N CYS A 17 10.40 4.68 -12.72
CA CYS A 17 9.32 5.51 -12.20
C CYS A 17 8.63 6.32 -13.30
N PRO A 18 7.29 6.41 -13.30
CA PRO A 18 6.53 7.23 -14.24
C PRO A 18 6.61 8.73 -13.97
N TYR A 19 7.01 9.14 -12.75
CA TYR A 19 7.16 10.55 -12.38
C TYR A 19 8.56 11.10 -12.69
N ASP A 20 9.59 10.26 -12.65
CA ASP A 20 10.98 10.63 -12.94
C ASP A 20 11.72 9.49 -13.64
N LYS A 21 12.28 9.76 -14.81
CA LYS A 21 13.00 8.78 -15.64
C LYS A 21 14.31 8.31 -15.02
N ASN A 22 14.88 9.07 -14.10
CA ASN A 22 16.13 8.73 -13.43
C ASN A 22 15.94 7.72 -12.28
N HIS A 23 14.70 7.51 -11.83
CA HIS A 23 14.42 6.57 -10.76
C HIS A 23 14.20 5.15 -11.30
N GLN A 24 15.07 4.24 -10.87
CA GLN A 24 14.90 2.79 -11.03
C GLN A 24 14.70 2.14 -9.66
N ILE A 25 13.57 1.46 -9.48
CA ILE A 25 13.11 1.00 -8.17
C ILE A 25 12.72 -0.47 -8.28
N ARG A 26 13.16 -1.28 -7.31
CA ARG A 26 12.78 -2.71 -7.23
C ARG A 26 11.27 -2.89 -7.20
N ALA A 27 10.76 -3.90 -7.89
CA ALA A 27 9.33 -4.18 -7.99
C ALA A 27 8.64 -4.24 -6.63
N CYS A 28 9.27 -4.89 -5.64
CA CYS A 28 8.76 -4.99 -4.27
C CYS A 28 8.63 -3.64 -3.52
N ARG A 29 9.42 -2.63 -3.91
CA ARG A 29 9.40 -1.28 -3.30
C ARG A 29 8.60 -0.28 -4.12
N PHE A 30 8.18 -0.65 -5.33
CA PHE A 30 7.56 0.25 -6.29
C PHE A 30 6.29 0.94 -5.77
N PRO A 31 5.31 0.25 -5.14
CA PRO A 31 4.09 0.90 -4.65
C PRO A 31 4.40 1.98 -3.60
N TYR A 32 5.31 1.69 -2.66
CA TYR A 32 5.74 2.65 -1.65
C TYR A 32 6.45 3.87 -2.25
N HIS A 33 7.28 3.63 -3.26
CA HIS A 33 7.96 4.70 -3.99
C HIS A 33 6.96 5.63 -4.69
N LEU A 34 5.96 5.07 -5.38
CA LEU A 34 4.96 5.85 -6.12
C LEU A 34 4.24 6.86 -5.21
N ILE A 35 3.88 6.46 -3.98
CA ILE A 35 3.20 7.34 -3.01
C ILE A 35 4.06 8.56 -2.66
N LYS A 36 5.36 8.36 -2.42
CA LYS A 36 6.29 9.44 -2.05
C LYS A 36 6.64 10.30 -3.25
N CYS A 37 6.98 9.68 -4.37
CA CYS A 37 7.42 10.37 -5.58
C CYS A 37 6.29 11.22 -6.18
N ARG A 38 5.04 10.73 -6.14
CA ARG A 38 3.86 11.51 -6.56
C ARG A 38 3.75 12.87 -5.85
N LYS A 39 4.10 12.95 -4.56
CA LYS A 39 4.04 14.20 -3.79
C LYS A 39 5.09 15.22 -4.25
N ASN A 40 6.22 14.75 -4.75
CA ASN A 40 7.34 15.58 -5.19
C ASN A 40 7.21 16.06 -6.65
N HIS A 41 6.37 15.40 -7.45
CA HIS A 41 6.14 15.71 -8.87
C HIS A 41 4.66 15.97 -9.17
N PRO A 42 4.06 17.05 -8.61
CA PRO A 42 2.64 17.32 -8.74
C PRO A 42 2.19 17.58 -10.19
N ASP A 43 3.07 18.15 -11.02
CA ASP A 43 2.81 18.47 -12.42
C ASP A 43 2.62 17.20 -13.28
N VAL A 44 3.42 16.17 -13.05
CA VAL A 44 3.28 14.86 -13.70
C VAL A 44 2.13 14.07 -13.07
N ALA A 45 2.00 14.12 -11.74
CA ALA A 45 0.93 13.45 -11.01
C ALA A 45 -0.47 13.91 -11.45
N ASN A 46 -0.63 15.17 -11.82
CA ASN A 46 -1.90 15.68 -12.33
C ASN A 46 -2.26 15.13 -13.72
N LYS A 47 -1.29 14.63 -14.49
CA LYS A 47 -1.51 14.05 -15.83
C LYS A 47 -1.72 12.53 -15.80
N LEU A 48 -1.34 11.89 -14.69
CA LEU A 48 -1.46 10.45 -14.50
C LEU A 48 -2.63 10.11 -13.57
N ALA A 49 -3.19 8.92 -13.77
CA ALA A 49 -4.17 8.28 -12.90
C ALA A 49 -3.64 6.90 -12.50
N THR A 50 -3.89 6.53 -11.24
CA THR A 50 -3.61 5.18 -10.75
C THR A 50 -4.72 4.23 -11.20
N CYS A 51 -4.35 3.05 -11.71
CA CYS A 51 -5.32 1.98 -11.98
C CYS A 51 -6.04 1.53 -10.70
N PRO A 52 -7.35 1.28 -10.74
CA PRO A 52 -8.09 0.75 -9.60
C PRO A 52 -7.71 -0.69 -9.23
N PHE A 53 -7.18 -1.48 -10.18
CA PHE A 53 -6.85 -2.89 -9.97
C PHE A 53 -5.41 -3.12 -9.52
N ASN A 54 -4.47 -2.24 -9.92
CA ASN A 54 -3.07 -2.36 -9.55
C ASN A 54 -2.42 -0.99 -9.36
N ALA A 55 -2.01 -0.71 -8.12
CA ALA A 55 -1.39 0.57 -7.75
C ALA A 55 -0.06 0.86 -8.45
N ARG A 56 0.58 -0.15 -9.07
CA ARG A 56 1.81 0.01 -9.87
C ARG A 56 1.52 0.66 -11.22
N HIS A 57 0.30 0.52 -11.75
CA HIS A 57 -0.08 1.10 -13.04
C HIS A 57 -0.41 2.58 -12.88
N GLN A 58 0.45 3.42 -13.46
CA GLN A 58 0.25 4.86 -13.61
C GLN A 58 0.04 5.16 -15.08
N VAL A 59 -1.18 5.56 -15.43
CA VAL A 59 -1.64 5.69 -16.81
C VAL A 59 -2.03 7.14 -17.08
N PRO A 60 -1.80 7.69 -18.29
CA PRO A 60 -2.33 9.01 -18.63
C PRO A 60 -3.84 9.10 -18.35
N ARG A 61 -4.27 10.21 -17.75
CA ARG A 61 -5.70 10.42 -17.39
C ARG A 61 -6.64 10.26 -18.57
N ALA A 62 -6.22 10.65 -19.76
CA ALA A 62 -7.02 10.51 -20.98
C ALA A 62 -7.26 9.04 -21.39
N GLU A 63 -6.37 8.13 -20.99
CA GLU A 63 -6.36 6.73 -21.44
C GLU A 63 -6.84 5.77 -20.34
N ILE A 64 -7.11 6.26 -19.13
CA ILE A 64 -7.46 5.42 -17.98
C ILE A 64 -8.70 4.56 -18.25
N SER A 65 -9.70 5.08 -18.95
CA SER A 65 -10.92 4.32 -19.30
C SER A 65 -10.63 3.14 -20.21
N HIS A 66 -9.76 3.34 -21.21
CA HIS A 66 -9.32 2.27 -22.09
C HIS A 66 -8.50 1.24 -21.30
N HIS A 67 -7.55 1.71 -20.49
CA HIS A 67 -6.76 0.83 -19.62
C HIS A 67 -7.63 -0.04 -18.71
N ILE A 68 -8.63 0.55 -18.02
CA ILE A 68 -9.54 -0.20 -17.14
C ILE A 68 -10.24 -1.33 -17.90
N SER A 69 -10.65 -1.10 -19.16
CA SER A 69 -11.33 -2.12 -19.95
C SER A 69 -10.44 -3.29 -20.37
N SER A 70 -9.13 -3.06 -20.48
CA SER A 70 -8.15 -4.03 -21.00
C SER A 70 -7.03 -4.35 -20.01
N CYS A 71 -7.20 -4.07 -18.73
CA CYS A 71 -6.15 -4.28 -17.73
C CYS A 71 -6.05 -5.77 -17.38
N ASP A 72 -4.84 -6.33 -17.46
CA ASP A 72 -4.60 -7.76 -17.17
C ASP A 72 -5.00 -8.13 -15.72
N ASP A 73 -4.73 -7.22 -14.77
CA ASP A 73 -5.05 -7.39 -13.34
C ASP A 73 -6.56 -7.30 -13.02
N LYS A 74 -7.40 -6.89 -13.98
CA LYS A 74 -8.86 -6.83 -13.80
C LYS A 74 -9.45 -8.20 -13.53
N SER A 75 -8.96 -9.22 -14.24
CA SER A 75 -9.52 -10.57 -14.22
C SER A 75 -9.41 -11.24 -12.84
N CYS A 76 -8.31 -11.00 -12.12
CA CYS A 76 -8.07 -11.55 -10.79
C CYS A 76 -9.13 -11.08 -9.78
N ILE A 77 -9.47 -9.79 -9.80
CA ILE A 77 -10.43 -9.20 -8.85
C ILE A 77 -11.87 -9.63 -9.17
N GLU A 78 -12.23 -9.71 -10.45
CA GLU A 78 -13.57 -10.14 -10.85
C GLU A 78 -13.85 -11.59 -10.43
N GLN A 79 -12.87 -12.48 -10.52
CA GLN A 79 -12.99 -13.86 -10.05
C GLN A 79 -13.20 -13.93 -8.54
N ASP A 80 -12.47 -13.13 -7.76
CA ASP A 80 -12.61 -13.08 -6.30
C ASP A 80 -13.99 -12.59 -5.87
N VAL A 81 -14.54 -11.56 -6.54
CA VAL A 81 -15.89 -11.04 -6.24
C VAL A 81 -16.97 -12.07 -6.56
N VAL A 82 -16.85 -12.78 -7.69
CA VAL A 82 -17.78 -13.86 -8.05
C VAL A 82 -17.71 -15.02 -7.04
N ASN A 83 -16.53 -15.37 -6.56
CA ASN A 83 -16.36 -16.42 -5.56
C ASN A 83 -16.92 -16.02 -4.19
N GLN A 84 -16.76 -14.75 -3.79
CA GLN A 84 -17.35 -14.22 -2.55
C GLN A 84 -18.87 -14.15 -2.59
N THR A 85 -19.45 -13.66 -3.69
CA THR A 85 -20.91 -13.61 -3.86
C THR A 85 -21.54 -15.00 -3.88
N ARG A 86 -20.85 -16.00 -4.44
CA ARG A 86 -21.26 -17.42 -4.35
C ARG A 86 -21.22 -17.95 -2.92
N ASN A 87 -20.16 -17.68 -2.16
CA ASN A 87 -20.08 -18.09 -0.75
C ASN A 87 -21.16 -17.43 0.11
N LEU A 88 -21.38 -16.12 -0.04
CA LEU A 88 -22.40 -15.38 0.72
C LEU A 88 -23.84 -15.82 0.39
N GLY A 89 -24.08 -16.31 -0.84
CA GLY A 89 -25.36 -16.92 -1.20
C GLY A 89 -25.61 -18.28 -0.54
N GLN A 90 -24.58 -18.92 0.01
CA GLN A 90 -24.65 -20.23 0.68
C GLN A 90 -24.55 -20.12 2.21
N GLU A 91 -23.87 -19.10 2.74
CA GLU A 91 -23.82 -18.82 4.18
C GLU A 91 -24.91 -17.82 4.57
N THR A 92 -25.96 -18.31 5.23
CA THR A 92 -26.83 -17.44 6.04
C THR A 92 -25.95 -16.65 7.00
N LEU A 93 -25.95 -15.32 6.87
CA LEU A 93 -25.19 -14.38 7.69
C LEU A 93 -25.44 -14.67 9.18
N ALA A 94 -24.61 -15.52 9.78
CA ALA A 94 -24.63 -15.75 11.20
C ALA A 94 -24.05 -14.48 11.84
N GLU A 95 -24.93 -13.66 12.39
CA GLU A 95 -24.55 -12.45 13.08
C GLU A 95 -23.50 -12.78 14.16
N SER A 96 -22.37 -12.09 14.11
CA SER A 96 -21.26 -12.35 15.01
C SER A 96 -21.67 -12.06 16.45
N THR A 97 -21.86 -13.11 17.25
CA THR A 97 -22.14 -13.03 18.70
C THR A 97 -20.94 -12.53 19.52
N TRP A 98 -19.80 -12.21 18.89
CA TRP A 98 -18.61 -11.74 19.60
C TRP A 98 -18.88 -10.43 20.34
N GLN A 99 -18.60 -10.46 21.65
CA GLN A 99 -18.52 -9.29 22.51
C GLN A 99 -17.05 -9.03 22.80
N CYS A 100 -16.61 -7.77 22.67
CA CYS A 100 -15.27 -7.39 23.14
C CYS A 100 -15.19 -7.61 24.66
N PRO A 101 -14.23 -8.39 25.16
CA PRO A 101 -14.02 -8.49 26.60
C PRO A 101 -13.64 -7.10 27.16
N PRO A 102 -13.97 -6.81 28.43
CA PRO A 102 -13.58 -5.57 29.07
C PRO A 102 -12.05 -5.42 29.02
N CYS A 103 -11.59 -4.26 28.55
CA CYS A 103 -10.18 -3.91 28.50
C CYS A 103 -9.79 -3.31 29.85
N ASP A 104 -9.26 -4.14 30.75
CA ASP A 104 -8.79 -3.71 32.07
C ASP A 104 -7.38 -3.06 32.03
N GLU A 105 -6.71 -3.08 30.87
CA GLU A 105 -5.41 -2.44 30.67
C GLU A 105 -5.59 -0.98 30.22
N ASP A 106 -5.55 -0.07 31.19
CA ASP A 106 -5.51 1.37 30.98
C ASP A 106 -4.04 1.84 30.85
N TRP A 107 -3.59 2.05 29.60
CA TRP A 107 -2.24 2.50 29.28
C TRP A 107 -1.97 3.96 29.69
N ASP A 108 -3.00 4.72 30.08
CA ASP A 108 -2.84 6.09 30.60
C ASP A 108 -2.44 6.13 32.09
N LYS A 109 -2.41 4.97 32.75
CA LYS A 109 -2.07 4.86 34.17
C LYS A 109 -0.57 5.12 34.45
N ASP A 110 0.32 4.98 33.47
CA ASP A 110 1.76 5.25 33.68
C ASP A 110 2.10 6.75 33.65
N LEU A 111 1.15 7.62 33.29
CA LEU A 111 1.38 9.06 33.15
C LEU A 111 1.27 9.82 34.48
N TRP A 112 0.47 9.36 35.44
CA TRP A 112 0.30 10.05 36.73
C TRP A 112 1.39 9.72 37.75
N GLU A 113 2.02 8.54 37.64
CA GLU A 113 3.13 8.13 38.52
C GLU A 113 4.46 8.80 38.17
N GLN A 114 4.61 9.35 36.95
CA GLN A 114 5.86 9.96 36.46
C GLN A 114 5.97 11.48 36.66
N THR A 115 4.98 12.14 37.28
CA THR A 115 4.98 13.60 37.45
C THR A 115 6.05 14.13 38.43
N SER A 116 6.85 13.27 39.06
CA SER A 116 7.82 13.66 40.10
C SER A 116 9.30 13.52 39.71
N THR A 117 9.65 13.09 38.50
CA THR A 117 11.06 13.05 38.05
C THR A 117 11.28 14.00 36.89
N PRO A 118 11.99 15.14 37.07
CA PRO A 118 12.33 16.01 35.96
C PRO A 118 13.28 15.27 35.02
N PHE A 119 12.88 15.19 33.75
CA PHE A 119 13.69 14.64 32.68
C PHE A 119 14.88 15.59 32.42
N VAL A 120 16.10 15.16 32.79
CA VAL A 120 17.32 15.93 32.55
C VAL A 120 17.95 15.48 31.24
N TRP A 121 17.88 16.35 30.22
CA TRP A 121 18.56 16.13 28.95
C TRP A 121 19.98 16.71 28.98
N GLY A 122 20.99 15.86 28.89
CA GLY A 122 22.36 16.21 28.50
C GLY A 122 23.13 17.08 29.50
N THR A 123 23.88 16.46 30.42
CA THR A 123 25.01 17.13 31.07
C THR A 123 26.18 17.15 30.10
N ALA A 124 26.46 18.31 29.50
CA ALA A 124 27.74 18.54 28.85
C ALA A 124 28.81 18.67 29.96
N SER A 125 29.60 17.61 30.15
CA SER A 125 30.84 17.70 30.93
C SER A 125 31.82 18.59 30.17
N PHE A 126 31.98 19.83 30.61
CA PHE A 126 33.14 20.64 30.25
C PHE A 126 34.21 20.46 31.33
N CYS A 127 35.45 20.22 30.88
CA CYS A 127 36.65 20.08 31.68
C CYS A 127 36.97 21.34 32.50
#